data_AF-A0A2N7XT71-F1
#
_entry.id   AF-A0A2N7XT71-F1
#
_cell.length_a   1.000
_cell.length_b   1.000
_cell.length_c   1.000
_cell.angle_alpha   90.00
_cell.angle_beta   90.00
_cell.angle_gamma   90.00
#
_symmetry.space_group_name_H-M   'P 1'
#
loop_
_entity.id
_entity.type
_entity.pdbx_description
1 polymer ?
#
loop_
_entity_poly.entity_id
_entity_poly.type
_entity_poly.pdbx_seq_one_letter_code
_entity_poly.pdbx_strand_id
1 'polypeptide(L)'
;DTALGRCHIVPGLAVNQPGRPGDVMRGEETQILGAGVRDGILVLPGTHSKWATLEAGRVTGFRTAMTGELYAVLLRHSLLGRLAED
;
A
#
# COMPACT_ATOMS: atom_id res chain seq x y z
N ASP A 1 7.16 -16.91 24.85
CA ASP A 1 8.50 -16.32 24.68
C ASP A 1 9.27 -17.13 23.66
N THR A 2 9.91 -16.46 22.70
CA THR A 2 10.90 -17.12 21.84
C THR A 2 12.24 -17.18 22.56
N ALA A 3 13.20 -17.96 22.07
CA ALA A 3 14.57 -17.95 22.59
C ALA A 3 15.26 -16.56 22.49
N LEU A 4 14.69 -15.64 21.71
CA LEU A 4 15.15 -14.26 21.52
C LEU A 4 14.30 -13.23 22.32
N GLY A 5 13.37 -13.68 23.16
CA GLY A 5 12.45 -12.84 23.92
C GLY A 5 11.06 -12.70 23.28
N ARG A 6 10.35 -11.63 23.64
CA ARG A 6 8.99 -11.35 23.16
C ARG A 6 9.02 -10.89 21.70
N CYS A 7 8.18 -11.51 20.88
CA CYS A 7 7.98 -11.16 19.47
C CYS A 7 6.59 -10.55 19.29
N HIS A 8 6.53 -9.43 18.56
CA HIS A 8 5.30 -8.73 18.23
C HIS A 8 5.21 -8.55 16.72
N ILE A 9 3.98 -8.52 16.19
CA ILE A 9 3.70 -8.24 14.79
C ILE A 9 2.90 -6.95 14.75
N VAL A 10 3.37 -5.97 13.97
CA VAL A 10 2.63 -4.74 13.72
C VAL A 10 1.39 -5.08 12.88
N PRO A 11 0.17 -4.69 13.31
CA PRO A 11 -1.03 -4.90 12.51
C PRO A 11 -1.02 -3.99 11.27
N GLY A 12 -1.64 -4.44 10.19
CA GLY A 12 -1.92 -3.58 9.04
C GLY A 12 -3.06 -2.61 9.30
N LEU A 13 -3.40 -1.81 8.29
CA LEU A 13 -4.55 -0.89 8.33
C LEU A 13 -5.64 -1.37 7.37
N ALA A 14 -6.90 -1.18 7.80
CA ALA A 14 -8.06 -1.37 6.97
C ALA A 14 -8.93 -0.11 7.03
N VAL A 15 -9.48 0.30 5.90
CA VAL A 15 -10.44 1.41 5.81
C VAL A 15 -11.74 0.92 5.23
N ASN A 16 -12.83 1.19 5.95
CA ASN A 16 -14.20 0.98 5.48
C ASN A 16 -14.91 2.31 5.51
N GLN A 17 -15.24 2.85 4.33
CA GLN A 17 -15.98 4.11 4.17
C GLN A 17 -17.34 3.82 3.55
N PRO A 18 -18.44 4.41 4.06
CA PRO A 18 -19.75 4.31 3.42
C PRO A 18 -19.69 4.71 1.94
N GLY A 19 -20.29 3.90 1.06
CA GLY A 19 -20.36 4.18 -0.37
C GLY A 19 -19.06 3.95 -1.15
N ARG A 20 -18.03 3.33 -0.55
CA ARG A 20 -16.78 2.97 -1.24
C ARG A 20 -16.35 1.55 -0.86
N PRO A 21 -15.72 0.80 -1.78
CA PRO A 21 -15.09 -0.48 -1.43
C PRO A 21 -14.08 -0.28 -0.30
N GLY A 22 -14.03 -1.27 0.61
CA GLY A 22 -13.00 -1.29 1.65
C GLY A 22 -11.60 -1.46 1.04
N ASP A 23 -10.58 -1.01 1.77
CA ASP A 23 -9.19 -1.09 1.33
C ASP A 23 -8.29 -1.53 2.49
N VAL A 24 -7.17 -2.19 2.17
CA VAL A 24 -6.21 -2.74 3.14
C VAL A 24 -4.76 -2.45 2.77
N MET A 25 -3.90 -2.35 3.77
CA MET A 25 -2.43 -2.34 3.62
C MET A 25 -1.76 -3.13 4.74
N ARG A 26 -0.58 -3.67 4.49
CA ARG A 26 0.19 -4.48 5.44
C ARG A 26 1.69 -4.37 5.16
N GLY A 27 2.38 -3.59 5.98
CA GLY A 27 3.78 -3.21 5.85
C GLY A 27 3.92 -1.70 5.62
N GLU A 28 3.08 -1.12 4.75
CA GLU A 28 3.12 0.30 4.39
C GLU A 28 2.81 1.21 5.59
N GLU A 29 2.02 0.75 6.56
CA GLU A 29 1.73 1.52 7.78
C GLU A 29 3.00 1.81 8.59
N THR A 30 3.95 0.88 8.59
CA THR A 30 5.23 1.06 9.26
C THR A 30 6.11 2.08 8.52
N GLN A 31 6.03 2.13 7.19
CA GLN A 31 6.71 3.14 6.38
C GLN A 31 6.11 4.54 6.60
N ILE A 32 4.78 4.65 6.67
CA ILE A 32 4.08 5.91 6.96
C ILE A 32 4.52 6.43 8.34
N LEU A 33 4.57 5.58 9.35
CA LEU A 33 5.06 5.96 10.68
C LEU A 33 6.51 6.49 10.61
N GLY A 34 7.39 5.78 9.89
CA GLY A 34 8.80 6.17 9.74
C GLY A 34 9.01 7.46 8.95
N ALA A 35 8.08 7.82 8.06
CA ALA A 35 8.18 9.04 7.26
C ALA A 35 8.01 10.33 8.10
N GLY A 36 7.38 10.26 9.28
CA GLY A 36 7.24 11.40 10.20
C GLY A 36 6.35 12.54 9.68
N VAL A 37 5.62 12.34 8.58
CA VAL A 37 4.74 13.34 7.99
C VAL A 37 3.44 13.44 8.80
N ARG A 38 3.03 14.68 9.11
CA ARG A 38 1.85 14.93 9.94
C ARG A 38 0.58 15.19 9.13
N ASP A 39 0.69 15.93 8.02
CA ASP A 39 -0.44 16.38 7.22
C ASP A 39 -0.11 16.26 5.74
N GLY A 40 -1.05 15.76 4.93
CA GLY A 40 -0.91 15.68 3.48
C GLY A 40 -1.22 14.31 2.89
N ILE A 41 -0.71 14.02 1.69
CA ILE A 41 -0.87 12.75 0.99
C ILE A 41 0.49 12.10 0.80
N LEU A 42 0.65 10.85 1.28
CA LEU A 42 1.82 10.02 1.01
C LEU A 42 1.50 9.05 -0.11
N VAL A 43 2.39 8.99 -1.10
CA VAL A 43 2.37 7.98 -2.14
C VAL A 43 3.46 6.96 -1.84
N LEU A 44 3.06 5.70 -1.63
CA LEU A 44 3.95 4.57 -1.40
C LEU A 44 3.88 3.66 -2.63
N PRO A 45 4.73 3.88 -3.64
CA PRO A 45 4.69 3.11 -4.88
C PRO A 45 5.17 1.67 -4.66
N GLY A 46 4.61 0.74 -5.43
CA GLY A 46 4.99 -0.67 -5.39
C GLY A 46 4.10 -1.52 -6.30
N THR A 47 4.10 -2.83 -6.10
CA THR A 47 3.14 -3.76 -6.74
C THR A 47 1.70 -3.25 -6.58
N HIS A 48 1.39 -2.81 -5.36
CA HIS A 48 0.15 -2.14 -4.97
C HIS A 48 0.47 -0.75 -4.41
N SER A 49 0.48 0.26 -5.27
CA SER A 49 0.75 1.63 -4.85
C SER A 49 -0.31 2.12 -3.87
N LYS A 50 0.09 2.64 -2.71
CA LYS A 50 -0.83 3.22 -1.71
C LYS A 50 -0.77 4.73 -1.77
N TRP A 51 -1.95 5.35 -1.70
CA TRP A 51 -2.12 6.80 -1.53
C TRP A 51 -2.79 7.00 -0.18
N ALA A 52 -2.04 7.42 0.83
CA ALA A 52 -2.53 7.59 2.21
C ALA A 52 -2.72 9.07 2.54
N THR A 53 -3.90 9.43 3.05
CA THR A 53 -4.21 10.77 3.56
C THR A 53 -3.87 10.83 5.04
N LEU A 54 -3.08 11.82 5.43
CA LEU A 54 -2.61 12.08 6.79
C LEU A 54 -3.19 13.40 7.28
N GLU A 55 -3.76 13.38 8.49
CA GLU A 55 -4.22 14.58 9.21
C GLU A 55 -3.79 14.47 10.67
N ALA A 56 -3.08 15.49 11.17
CA ALA A 56 -2.55 15.56 12.53
C ALA A 56 -1.77 14.30 12.97
N GLY A 57 -1.04 13.68 12.05
CA GLY A 57 -0.26 12.44 12.27
C GLY A 57 -1.09 11.16 12.27
N ARG A 58 -2.34 11.19 11.78
CA ARG A 58 -3.23 10.03 11.69
C ARG A 58 -3.57 9.73 10.24
N VAL A 59 -3.56 8.46 9.86
CA VAL A 59 -4.12 8.03 8.56
C VAL A 59 -5.64 8.15 8.63
N THR A 60 -6.22 9.05 7.82
CA THR A 60 -7.69 9.26 7.76
C THR A 60 -8.35 8.49 6.61
N GLY A 61 -7.55 8.03 5.65
CA GLY A 61 -7.99 7.15 4.58
C GLY A 61 -6.83 6.79 3.66
N PHE A 62 -7.06 5.81 2.79
CA PHE A 62 -6.11 5.48 1.75
C PHE A 62 -6.78 4.80 0.55
N ARG A 63 -6.05 4.75 -0.56
CA ARG A 63 -6.42 4.05 -1.79
C ARG A 63 -5.27 3.23 -2.32
N THR A 64 -5.60 2.02 -2.77
CA THR A 64 -4.69 1.13 -3.47
C THR A 64 -4.88 1.23 -4.97
N ALA A 65 -3.80 1.48 -5.69
CA ALA A 65 -3.72 1.33 -7.13
C ALA A 65 -2.75 0.18 -7.46
N MET A 66 -3.24 -0.90 -8.07
CA MET A 66 -2.45 -2.09 -8.42
C MET A 66 -1.59 -1.87 -9.68
N THR A 67 -0.97 -0.70 -9.80
CA THR A 67 -0.25 -0.25 -11.01
C THR A 67 0.91 -1.19 -11.36
N GLY A 68 1.70 -1.61 -10.36
CA GLY A 68 2.83 -2.50 -10.57
C GLY A 68 2.39 -3.92 -10.95
N GLU A 69 1.35 -4.44 -10.30
CA GLU A 69 0.78 -5.75 -10.65
C GLU A 69 0.17 -5.75 -12.05
N LEU A 70 -0.66 -4.74 -12.37
CA LEU A 70 -1.26 -4.62 -13.68
C LEU A 70 -0.20 -4.47 -14.77
N TYR A 71 0.83 -3.65 -14.54
CA TYR A 71 1.96 -3.54 -15.46
C TYR A 71 2.62 -4.90 -15.72
N ALA A 72 2.92 -5.66 -14.66
CA ALA A 72 3.54 -6.98 -14.78
C ALA A 72 2.64 -7.97 -15.56
N VAL A 73 1.34 -7.98 -15.28
CA VAL A 73 0.36 -8.82 -15.99
C VAL A 73 0.28 -8.44 -17.47
N LEU A 74 0.18 -7.15 -17.78
CA LEU A 74 0.10 -6.68 -19.16
C LEU A 74 1.38 -7.01 -19.93
N LEU A 75 2.56 -6.80 -19.34
CA LEU A 75 3.83 -7.04 -20.00
C LEU A 75 4.13 -8.54 -20.17
N ARG A 76 3.83 -9.38 -19.18
CA ARG A 76 4.28 -10.78 -19.17
C ARG A 76 3.21 -11.79 -19.58
N HIS A 77 1.94 -11.39 -19.50
CA HIS A 77 0.81 -12.31 -19.64
C HIS A 77 -0.31 -11.76 -20.53
N SER A 78 -0.02 -10.75 -21.36
CA SER A 78 -0.96 -10.26 -22.37
C SER A 78 -0.30 -10.11 -23.74
N LEU A 79 -1.13 -9.97 -24.78
CA LEU A 79 -0.64 -9.67 -26.14
C LEU A 79 0.12 -8.34 -26.22
N LEU A 80 -0.21 -7.37 -25.36
CA LEU A 80 0.51 -6.08 -25.31
C LEU A 80 1.99 -6.26 -24.97
N GLY A 81 2.31 -7.28 -24.17
CA GLY A 81 3.68 -7.62 -23.83
C GLY A 81 4.54 -7.97 -25.05
N ARG A 82 3.99 -8.79 -25.95
CA ARG A 82 4.69 -9.20 -27.18
C ARG A 82 4.99 -8.01 -28.09
N LEU A 83 4.08 -7.03 -28.16
CA LEU A 83 4.28 -5.80 -28.94
C LEU A 83 5.31 -4.84 -28.31
N ALA A 84 5.61 -4.97 -27.02
CA ALA A 84 6.55 -4.11 -26.31
C ALA A 84 7.99 -4.66 -26.28
N GLU A 85 8.16 -5.94 -26.62
CA GLU A 85 9.47 -6.61 -26.70
C GLU A 85 10.08 -6.57 -28.13
N ASP A 86 9.26 -6.23 -29.14
CA ASP A 86 9.68 -5.95 -30.52
C ASP A 86 10.17 -4.49 -30.67
#